data_AF-A0A1H0H1H2-F1
#
_entry.id   AF-A0A1H0H1H2-F1
#
_cell.length_a   1.000
_cell.length_b   1.000
_cell.length_c   1.000
_cell.angle_alpha   90.00
_cell.angle_beta   90.00
_cell.angle_gamma   90.00
#
_symmetry.space_group_name_H-M   'P 1'
#
loop_
_entity.id
_entity.type
_entity.pdbx_description
1 polymer ?
#
loop_
_entity_poly.entity_id
_entity_poly.type
_entity_poly.pdbx_seq_one_letter_code
_entity_poly.pdbx_strand_id
1 'polypeptide(L)'
;MEIVEKNVKDGAREYKFDNGAWVKLDIDGEYGSWEYQEDEDDEETYMEGGIWFDGKQIEDYDGCFELPEEVVAALNELGYSLDD
;
A
#
# COMPACT_ATOMS: atom_id res chain seq x y z
N MET A 1 9.43 4.94 -9.44
CA MET A 1 8.86 5.11 -8.10
C MET A 1 9.96 4.87 -7.11
N GLU A 2 10.06 5.71 -6.09
CA GLU A 2 11.10 5.63 -5.07
C GLU A 2 10.47 5.62 -3.67
N ILE A 3 11.04 4.85 -2.75
CA ILE A 3 10.65 4.89 -1.34
C ILE A 3 11.31 6.12 -0.72
N VAL A 4 10.50 7.07 -0.26
CA VAL A 4 10.97 8.30 0.40
C VAL A 4 11.04 8.15 1.93
N GLU A 5 10.23 7.24 2.50
CA GLU A 5 10.32 6.88 3.92
C GLU A 5 10.10 5.38 4.13
N LYS A 6 10.85 4.81 5.07
CA LYS A 6 10.71 3.42 5.49
C LYS A 6 10.88 3.27 7.00
N ASN A 7 9.87 2.70 7.65
CA ASN A 7 9.89 2.41 9.08
C ASN A 7 9.63 0.92 9.35
N VAL A 8 10.13 0.43 10.47
CA VAL A 8 9.76 -0.88 11.03
C VAL A 8 9.41 -0.68 12.48
N LYS A 9 8.14 -0.90 12.82
CA LYS A 9 7.62 -0.64 14.17
C LYS A 9 6.43 -1.56 14.44
N ASP A 10 6.33 -2.01 15.69
CA ASP A 10 5.16 -2.75 16.21
C ASP A 10 4.73 -3.95 15.34
N GLY A 11 5.69 -4.67 14.75
CA GLY A 11 5.40 -5.84 13.92
C GLY A 11 4.98 -5.52 12.49
N ALA A 12 5.12 -4.27 12.03
CA ALA A 12 4.82 -3.85 10.67
C ALA A 12 6.02 -3.14 10.00
N ARG A 13 6.01 -3.13 8.68
CA ARG A 13 6.87 -2.35 7.79
C ARG A 13 6.02 -1.30 7.09
N GLU A 14 6.40 -0.05 7.21
CA GLU A 14 5.69 1.09 6.63
C GLU A 14 6.56 1.71 5.55
N TYR A 15 5.96 2.03 4.41
CA TYR A 15 6.61 2.56 3.22
C TYR A 15 5.82 3.75 2.71
N LYS A 16 6.50 4.86 2.49
CA LYS A 16 5.97 6.04 1.79
C LYS A 16 6.69 6.20 0.47
N PHE A 17 5.94 6.44 -0.59
CA PHE A 17 6.46 6.58 -1.94
C PHE A 17 6.33 8.02 -2.44
N ASP A 18 7.15 8.38 -3.42
CA ASP A 18 7.17 9.70 -4.06
C ASP A 18 5.93 10.03 -4.91
N ASN A 19 5.05 9.05 -5.10
CA ASN A 19 3.79 9.17 -5.86
C ASN A 19 2.54 9.28 -4.97
N GLY A 20 2.71 9.55 -3.67
CA GLY A 20 1.58 9.69 -2.74
C GLY A 20 1.04 8.39 -2.15
N ALA A 21 1.50 7.22 -2.61
CA ALA A 21 1.10 5.93 -2.04
C ALA A 21 1.82 5.66 -0.71
N TRP A 22 1.06 5.19 0.27
CA TRP A 22 1.58 4.70 1.55
C TRP A 22 1.11 3.27 1.74
N VAL A 23 2.04 2.38 2.09
CA VAL A 23 1.76 0.96 2.28
C VAL A 23 2.34 0.53 3.62
N LYS A 24 1.49 -0.08 4.43
CA LYS A 24 1.87 -0.73 5.68
C LYS A 24 1.61 -2.22 5.57
N LEU A 25 2.61 -3.03 5.87
CA LEU A 25 2.53 -4.48 5.80
C LEU A 25 2.91 -5.06 7.16
N ASP A 26 2.15 -6.03 7.65
CA ASP A 26 2.58 -6.83 8.78
C ASP A 26 3.87 -7.59 8.43
N ILE A 27 4.66 -7.95 9.44
CA ILE A 27 6.01 -8.49 9.23
C ILE A 27 6.01 -9.87 8.60
N ASP A 28 4.91 -10.62 8.75
CA ASP A 28 4.60 -11.85 8.03
C ASP A 28 4.16 -11.59 6.59
N GLY A 29 3.57 -10.43 6.33
CA GLY A 29 3.16 -9.95 5.01
C GLY A 29 1.84 -10.54 4.55
N GLU A 30 1.03 -11.10 5.45
CA GLU A 30 -0.30 -11.67 5.15
C GLU A 30 -1.40 -10.61 5.16
N TYR A 31 -1.20 -9.52 5.89
CA TYR A 31 -2.13 -8.40 6.01
C TYR A 31 -1.39 -7.05 5.91
N GLY A 32 -2.11 -6.02 5.50
CA GLY A 32 -1.64 -4.66 5.50
C GLY A 32 -2.75 -3.63 5.41
N SER A 33 -2.33 -2.37 5.32
CA SER A 33 -3.18 -1.25 4.96
C SER A 33 -2.49 -0.42 3.88
N TRP A 34 -3.30 0.30 3.14
CA TRP A 34 -2.85 1.24 2.13
C TRP A 34 -3.55 2.57 2.31
N GLU A 35 -2.85 3.63 1.98
CA GLU A 35 -3.39 4.98 1.87
C GLU A 35 -2.89 5.59 0.56
N TYR A 36 -3.67 6.50 0.01
CA TYR A 36 -3.31 7.27 -1.15
C TYR A 36 -3.85 8.69 -1.03
N GLN A 37 -3.01 9.65 -1.41
CA GLN A 37 -3.37 11.05 -1.53
C GLN A 37 -2.51 11.65 -2.66
N GLU A 38 -3.11 12.39 -3.60
CA GLU A 38 -2.39 12.96 -4.75
C GLU A 38 -1.36 14.01 -4.31
N ASP A 39 -1.74 14.82 -3.33
CA ASP A 39 -0.90 15.85 -2.70
C ASP A 39 -1.12 15.81 -1.17
N GLU A 40 -0.05 15.89 -0.37
CA GLU A 40 -0.15 15.79 1.11
C GLU A 40 -1.06 16.87 1.73
N ASP A 41 -1.22 17.99 1.06
CA ASP A 41 -2.07 19.10 1.49
C ASP A 41 -3.52 19.01 0.95
N ASP A 42 -3.86 18.01 0.12
CA ASP A 42 -5.17 17.86 -0.52
C ASP A 42 -5.98 16.69 0.07
N GLU A 43 -6.67 16.96 1.18
CA GLU A 43 -7.50 15.97 1.90
C GLU A 43 -8.66 15.42 1.04
N GLU A 44 -9.04 16.07 -0.06
CA GLU A 44 -10.16 15.62 -0.90
C GLU A 44 -9.84 14.35 -1.71
N THR A 45 -8.54 14.08 -1.92
CA THR A 45 -8.05 12.90 -2.65
C THR A 45 -7.70 11.72 -1.75
N TYR A 46 -7.84 11.88 -0.43
CA TYR A 46 -7.47 10.85 0.54
C TYR A 46 -8.36 9.62 0.43
N MET A 47 -7.72 8.47 0.25
CA MET A 47 -8.34 7.15 0.26
C MET A 47 -7.51 6.21 1.11
N GLU A 48 -8.17 5.28 1.81
CA GLU A 48 -7.51 4.28 2.65
C GLU A 48 -8.28 2.96 2.62
N GLY A 49 -7.59 1.87 2.92
CA GLY A 49 -8.19 0.56 3.08
C GLY A 49 -7.25 -0.49 3.65
N GLY A 50 -7.82 -1.64 3.97
CA GLY A 50 -7.12 -2.88 4.27
C GLY A 50 -6.75 -3.63 2.99
N ILE A 51 -5.72 -4.48 3.10
CA ILE A 51 -5.29 -5.36 2.02
C ILE A 51 -4.81 -6.71 2.59
N TRP A 52 -5.15 -7.79 1.90
CA TRP A 52 -4.87 -9.17 2.31
C TRP A 52 -4.12 -9.92 1.22
N PHE A 53 -3.21 -10.80 1.62
CA PHE A 53 -2.31 -11.49 0.72
C PHE A 53 -2.28 -13.01 0.93
N ASP A 54 -2.24 -13.78 -0.16
CA ASP A 54 -1.72 -15.15 -0.17
C ASP A 54 -0.24 -15.10 -0.56
N GLY A 55 0.62 -14.97 0.45
CA GLY A 55 2.06 -14.82 0.29
C GLY A 55 2.46 -13.50 -0.37
N LYS A 56 2.59 -13.49 -1.70
CA LYS A 56 2.90 -12.29 -2.50
C LYS A 56 1.79 -11.90 -3.46
N GLN A 57 0.71 -12.68 -3.54
CA GLN A 57 -0.44 -12.35 -4.36
C GLN A 57 -1.48 -11.62 -3.52
N ILE A 58 -2.11 -10.60 -4.09
CA ILE A 58 -3.20 -9.87 -3.43
C ILE A 58 -4.48 -10.70 -3.56
N GLU A 59 -5.07 -11.07 -2.42
CA GLU A 59 -6.30 -11.86 -2.38
C GLU A 59 -7.53 -10.95 -2.34
N ASP A 60 -7.49 -9.90 -1.51
CA ASP A 60 -8.60 -8.98 -1.31
C ASP A 60 -8.13 -7.60 -0.84
N TYR A 61 -8.98 -6.59 -1.00
CA TYR A 61 -8.79 -5.24 -0.48
C TYR A 61 -10.15 -4.57 -0.22
N ASP A 62 -10.16 -3.58 0.68
CA ASP A 62 -11.35 -2.76 0.92
C ASP A 62 -11.06 -1.26 0.71
N GLY A 63 -12.04 -0.42 1.04
CA GLY A 63 -11.93 1.05 0.93
C GLY A 63 -12.23 1.62 -0.45
N CYS A 64 -12.19 0.81 -1.52
CA CYS A 64 -12.43 1.26 -2.89
C CYS A 64 -13.06 0.17 -3.78
N PHE A 65 -13.53 0.57 -4.97
CA PHE A 65 -13.96 -0.39 -6.00
C PHE A 65 -12.74 -1.04 -6.70
N GLU A 66 -11.75 -0.21 -7.02
CA GLU A 66 -10.47 -0.59 -7.61
C GLU A 66 -9.36 0.15 -6.86
N LEU A 67 -8.26 -0.55 -6.56
CA LEU A 67 -7.10 0.06 -5.92
C LEU A 67 -6.51 1.17 -6.81
N PRO A 68 -6.09 2.32 -6.24
CA PRO A 68 -5.38 3.34 -7.00
C PRO A 68 -4.13 2.75 -7.69
N GLU A 69 -3.86 3.17 -8.93
CA GLU A 69 -2.74 2.66 -9.73
C GLU A 69 -1.40 2.88 -9.01
N GLU A 70 -1.30 3.96 -8.23
CA GLU A 70 -0.17 4.33 -7.40
C GLU A 70 0.11 3.32 -6.29
N VAL A 71 -0.96 2.83 -5.65
CA VAL A 71 -0.88 1.80 -4.59
C VAL A 71 -0.50 0.46 -5.22
N VAL A 72 -1.08 0.11 -6.36
CA VAL A 72 -0.74 -1.10 -7.13
C VAL A 72 0.74 -1.07 -7.53
N ALA A 73 1.23 0.04 -8.06
CA ALA A 73 2.62 0.17 -8.47
C ALA A 73 3.58 0.13 -7.25
N ALA A 74 3.18 0.70 -6.10
CA ALA A 74 3.93 0.59 -4.85
C ALA A 74 4.03 -0.86 -4.34
N LEU A 75 2.92 -1.61 -4.38
CA LEU A 75 2.88 -3.02 -3.99
C LEU A 75 3.75 -3.89 -4.92
N ASN A 76 3.72 -3.62 -6.23
CA ASN A 76 4.59 -4.26 -7.22
C ASN A 76 6.09 -4.00 -6.94
N GLU A 77 6.47 -2.77 -6.58
CA GLU A 77 7.85 -2.44 -6.19
C GLU A 77 8.29 -3.20 -4.93
N LEU A 78 7.35 -3.48 -4.01
CA LEU A 78 7.58 -4.32 -2.82
C LEU A 78 7.53 -5.84 -3.13
N GLY A 79 7.31 -6.21 -4.39
CA GLY A 79 7.27 -7.58 -4.89
C GLY A 79 5.96 -8.32 -4.64
N TYR A 80 4.85 -7.59 -4.47
CA TYR A 80 3.49 -8.14 -4.41
C TYR A 80 2.80 -7.97 -5.77
N SER A 81 1.99 -8.94 -6.20
CA SER A 81 1.30 -8.91 -7.49
C SER A 81 -0.21 -9.01 -7.33
N LEU A 82 -0.96 -8.27 -8.14
CA LEU A 82 -2.40 -8.45 -8.30
C LEU A 82 -2.75 -9.50 -9.37
N ASP A 83 -1.76 -9.95 -10.15
CA ASP A 83 -1.95 -11.00 -11.15
C ASP A 83 -1.91 -12.40 -10.52
N ASP A 84 -2.85 -13.25 -10.96
CA ASP A 84 -2.90 -14.71 -10.75
C ASP A 84 -1.84 -15.44 -11.61
#